data_AF-A0A5C8LGH1-F1
#
_entry.id   AF-A0A5C8LGH1-F1
#
_cell.length_a   1.000
_cell.length_b   1.000
_cell.length_c   1.000
_cell.angle_alpha   90.00
_cell.angle_beta   90.00
_cell.angle_gamma   90.00
#
_symmetry.space_group_name_H-M   'P 1'
#
loop_
_entity.id
_entity.type
_entity.pdbx_description
1 polymer ?
#
loop_
_entity_poly.entity_id
_entity_poly.type
_entity_poly.pdbx_seq_one_letter_code
_entity_poly.pdbx_strand_id
1 'polypeptide(L)'
;MNLRFMVLILFLTYTSILFSQVGINTSSPSPASVLDVHSTADNINFGGFMPPKVSLAERDLIPVTVVDEGMMIFYSEGNDRCIQIYNSVDDIWENVYCMPVNDVPIASNLTIQGTLADTETINAQFNYFDDENDPPGNHIYTWYKSASSDGSNPILIQSGTSSNYTILNSEVGLYIGFSVEPIATQGNSPGNIVLSNFDGPISNAFTPALDLFISEYIEGSSNNKIIEVANFTGSSINLANYQISGFQNGSSSSSYTFLFPSVNLQNGEVYVIAHSSYSGSSNKTYAFPFNGNDVVILEDLSSTTIDIIGVVGNSSDFAKDVTLRKKPGIGPSTSYNANDYDSFPQNTFTGLGNHNF
;
A
#
# COMPACT_ATOMS: atom_id res chain seq x y z
N MET A 1 11.96 -102.94 37.62
CA MET A 1 12.10 -101.77 36.73
C MET A 1 13.03 -100.79 37.43
N ASN A 2 14.25 -100.60 36.93
CA ASN A 2 15.26 -99.84 37.68
C ASN A 2 14.90 -98.35 37.64
N LEU A 3 14.58 -97.78 38.80
CA LEU A 3 14.12 -96.40 38.99
C LEU A 3 15.04 -95.37 38.31
N ARG A 4 16.33 -95.68 38.19
CA ARG A 4 17.34 -94.88 37.49
C ARG A 4 17.11 -94.75 35.97
N PHE A 5 16.55 -95.77 35.32
CA PHE A 5 16.31 -95.73 33.87
C PHE A 5 15.06 -94.90 33.52
N MET A 6 14.07 -94.88 34.42
CA MET A 6 12.86 -94.06 34.26
C MET A 6 13.13 -92.58 34.53
N VAL A 7 14.01 -92.25 35.47
CA VAL A 7 14.43 -90.86 35.76
C VAL A 7 15.29 -90.28 34.64
N LEU A 8 16.10 -91.09 33.96
CA LEU A 8 16.91 -90.62 32.83
C LEU A 8 16.05 -90.29 31.60
N ILE A 9 15.00 -91.07 31.32
CA ILE A 9 14.05 -90.78 30.23
C ILE A 9 13.17 -89.57 30.58
N LEU A 10 12.80 -89.38 31.84
CA LEU A 10 12.05 -88.18 32.29
C LEU A 10 12.88 -86.89 32.19
N PHE A 11 14.21 -86.98 32.34
CA PHE A 11 15.12 -85.84 32.19
C PHE A 11 15.43 -85.50 30.73
N LEU A 12 15.39 -86.49 29.82
CA LEU A 12 15.62 -86.26 28.38
C LEU A 12 14.38 -85.75 27.62
N THR A 13 13.18 -85.83 28.19
CA THR A 13 11.95 -85.28 27.59
C THR A 13 11.59 -83.87 28.06
N TYR A 14 12.40 -83.25 28.92
CA TYR A 14 12.18 -81.91 29.49
C TYR A 14 13.30 -80.92 29.09
N THR A 15 13.76 -80.95 27.84
CA THR A 15 14.44 -79.79 27.27
C THR A 15 13.38 -78.80 26.79
N SER A 16 12.73 -78.12 27.72
CA SER A 16 11.92 -76.95 27.38
C SER A 16 12.86 -75.86 26.86
N ILE A 17 12.80 -75.60 25.56
CA ILE A 17 13.46 -74.47 24.92
C ILE A 17 12.87 -73.22 25.56
N LEU A 18 13.60 -72.57 26.47
CA LEU A 18 13.21 -71.30 27.06
C LEU A 18 13.52 -70.20 26.05
N PHE A 19 12.49 -69.68 25.38
CA PHE A 19 12.61 -68.41 24.67
C PHE A 19 12.66 -67.28 25.70
N SER A 20 13.74 -66.51 25.73
CA SER A 20 13.77 -65.27 26.50
C SER A 20 13.23 -64.16 25.61
N GLN A 21 12.01 -63.72 25.90
CA GLN A 21 11.49 -62.48 25.33
C GLN A 21 12.15 -61.29 26.02
N VAL A 22 12.50 -60.25 25.27
CA VAL A 22 13.03 -59.00 25.83
C VAL A 22 11.93 -57.94 25.80
N GLY A 23 11.43 -57.59 26.98
CA GLY A 23 10.62 -56.38 27.18
C GLY A 23 11.52 -55.25 27.66
N ILE A 24 11.48 -54.10 26.98
CA ILE A 24 12.11 -52.87 27.45
C ILE A 24 11.02 -51.98 28.03
N ASN A 25 11.18 -51.59 29.29
CA ASN A 25 10.21 -50.78 30.05
C ASN A 25 8.80 -51.41 30.17
N THR A 26 8.69 -52.74 30.07
CA THR A 26 7.45 -53.49 30.35
C THR A 26 7.76 -54.75 31.14
N SER A 27 6.90 -55.08 32.12
CA SER A 27 6.98 -56.31 32.91
C SER A 27 6.11 -57.45 32.35
N SER A 28 5.34 -57.19 31.29
CA SER A 28 4.46 -58.15 30.63
C SER A 28 4.57 -58.01 29.11
N PRO A 29 5.72 -58.35 28.52
CA PRO A 29 5.91 -58.20 27.08
C PRO A 29 4.98 -59.15 26.30
N SER A 30 4.53 -58.72 25.12
CA SER A 30 3.54 -59.43 24.30
C SER A 30 4.06 -60.80 23.84
N PRO A 31 3.41 -61.94 24.13
CA PRO A 31 3.94 -63.26 23.75
C PRO A 31 4.18 -63.48 22.24
N ALA A 32 3.67 -62.59 21.39
CA ALA A 32 3.85 -62.61 19.94
C ALA A 32 5.07 -61.81 19.44
N SER A 33 5.75 -61.02 20.29
CA SER A 33 6.87 -60.17 19.86
C SER A 33 8.23 -60.71 20.31
N VAL A 34 9.22 -60.55 19.44
CA VAL A 34 10.63 -60.83 19.78
C VAL A 34 11.23 -59.68 20.62
N LEU A 35 10.77 -58.45 20.36
CA LEU A 35 11.12 -57.25 21.11
C LEU A 35 9.83 -56.45 21.36
N ASP A 36 9.54 -56.14 22.63
CA ASP A 36 8.42 -55.27 23.02
C ASP A 36 8.98 -54.01 23.71
N VAL A 37 8.78 -52.84 23.10
CA VAL A 37 9.28 -51.55 23.61
C VAL A 37 8.10 -50.71 24.04
N HIS A 38 7.99 -50.46 25.33
CA HIS A 38 6.98 -49.54 25.87
C HIS A 38 7.63 -48.18 26.16
N SER A 39 6.91 -47.12 25.81
CA SER A 39 7.35 -45.76 26.07
C SER A 39 7.38 -45.46 27.57
N THR A 40 6.65 -46.21 28.41
CA THR A 40 6.63 -46.00 29.86
C THR A 40 6.39 -47.30 30.63
N ALA A 41 7.00 -47.41 31.81
CA ALA A 41 6.68 -48.44 32.81
C ALA A 41 5.79 -47.91 33.95
N ASP A 42 5.65 -46.57 34.07
CA ASP A 42 5.03 -45.89 35.21
C ASP A 42 3.86 -44.96 34.84
N ASN A 43 3.56 -44.81 33.54
CA ASN A 43 2.54 -43.91 32.98
C ASN A 43 2.77 -42.41 33.26
N ILE A 44 3.97 -42.01 33.67
CA ILE A 44 4.30 -40.62 34.00
C ILE A 44 5.36 -40.08 33.05
N ASN A 45 6.42 -40.85 32.79
CA ASN A 45 7.49 -40.45 31.88
C ASN A 45 7.50 -41.37 30.66
N PHE A 46 7.46 -40.76 29.48
CA PHE A 46 7.42 -41.46 28.19
C PHE A 46 8.75 -41.25 27.44
N GLY A 47 9.39 -42.35 27.04
CA GLY A 47 10.53 -42.40 26.13
C GLY A 47 10.13 -42.79 24.70
N GLY A 48 11.10 -42.79 23.78
CA GLY A 48 10.90 -43.18 22.38
C GLY A 48 11.96 -44.16 21.87
N PHE A 49 11.75 -44.68 20.66
CA PHE A 49 12.74 -45.47 19.94
C PHE A 49 13.52 -44.57 18.98
N MET A 50 14.85 -44.62 19.06
CA MET A 50 15.74 -43.91 18.14
C MET A 50 16.56 -44.93 17.36
N PRO A 51 16.27 -45.18 16.06
CA PRO A 51 17.09 -46.06 15.24
C PRO A 51 18.48 -45.45 15.02
N PRO A 52 19.47 -46.23 14.53
CA PRO A 52 20.80 -45.72 14.23
C PRO A 52 20.74 -44.51 13.29
N LYS A 53 21.35 -43.41 13.70
CA LYS A 53 21.50 -42.21 12.87
C LYS A 53 22.78 -42.30 12.05
N VAL A 54 22.68 -42.15 10.73
CA VAL A 54 23.81 -42.32 9.80
C VAL A 54 23.82 -41.25 8.70
N SER A 55 25.01 -40.85 8.26
CA SER A 55 25.24 -40.12 7.01
C SER A 55 25.15 -41.07 5.80
N LEU A 56 25.25 -40.54 4.58
CA LEU A 56 25.21 -41.36 3.37
C LEU A 56 26.40 -42.33 3.33
N ALA A 57 27.59 -41.80 3.61
CA ALA A 57 28.82 -42.59 3.64
C ALA A 57 28.79 -43.69 4.72
N GLU A 58 28.21 -43.42 5.89
CA GLU A 58 28.07 -44.42 6.96
C GLU A 58 27.00 -45.47 6.65
N ARG A 59 25.89 -45.05 6.04
CA ARG A 59 24.83 -45.96 5.60
C ARG A 59 25.35 -46.97 4.58
N ASP A 60 26.12 -46.50 3.60
CA ASP A 60 26.64 -47.35 2.52
C ASP A 60 27.72 -48.33 3.03
N LEU A 61 28.19 -48.18 4.28
CA LEU A 61 29.05 -49.15 4.97
C LEU A 61 28.27 -50.24 5.72
N ILE A 62 26.95 -50.15 5.84
CA ILE A 62 26.12 -51.16 6.51
C ILE A 62 26.02 -52.38 5.57
N PRO A 63 26.59 -53.55 5.94
CA PRO A 63 26.54 -54.72 5.09
C PRO A 63 25.15 -55.35 5.18
N VAL A 64 24.31 -55.09 4.19
CA VAL A 64 22.95 -55.64 4.06
C VAL A 64 22.89 -56.77 3.04
N THR A 65 21.98 -57.71 3.26
CA THR A 65 21.70 -58.86 2.40
C THR A 65 20.20 -59.12 2.36
N VAL A 66 19.73 -60.09 1.58
CA VAL A 66 18.29 -60.43 1.48
C VAL A 66 17.62 -60.85 2.79
N VAL A 67 18.38 -61.19 3.84
CA VAL A 67 17.80 -61.50 5.15
C VAL A 67 17.59 -60.28 6.05
N ASP A 68 18.11 -59.12 5.63
CA ASP A 68 18.05 -57.85 6.36
C ASP A 68 16.84 -56.99 5.93
N GLU A 69 15.94 -57.54 5.12
CA GLU A 69 14.67 -56.93 4.71
C GLU A 69 13.96 -56.27 5.90
N GLY A 70 13.61 -54.99 5.77
CA GLY A 70 12.93 -54.24 6.81
C GLY A 70 13.85 -53.58 7.84
N MET A 71 15.18 -53.66 7.70
CA MET A 71 16.12 -52.93 8.56
C MET A 71 15.84 -51.42 8.48
N MET A 72 15.74 -50.75 9.64
CA MET A 72 15.44 -49.32 9.72
C MET A 72 16.63 -48.51 10.26
N ILE A 73 16.82 -47.34 9.66
CA ILE A 73 17.80 -46.33 10.09
C ILE A 73 17.18 -44.93 10.05
N PHE A 74 17.83 -43.98 10.69
CA PHE A 74 17.57 -42.55 10.47
C PHE A 74 18.71 -41.95 9.65
N TYR A 75 18.48 -41.77 8.35
CA TYR A 75 19.40 -41.08 7.45
C TYR A 75 19.36 -39.58 7.72
N SER A 76 20.53 -38.97 7.91
CA SER A 76 20.65 -37.54 8.17
C SER A 76 21.92 -36.95 7.55
N GLU A 77 21.75 -36.19 6.48
CA GLU A 77 22.83 -35.50 5.78
C GLU A 77 22.31 -34.17 5.20
N GLY A 78 22.96 -33.06 5.54
CA GLY A 78 22.46 -31.73 5.16
C GLY A 78 21.02 -31.48 5.65
N ASN A 79 20.11 -31.19 4.72
CA ASN A 79 18.68 -30.99 5.00
C ASN A 79 17.87 -32.28 4.98
N ASP A 80 18.41 -33.38 4.44
CA ASP A 80 17.72 -34.65 4.37
C ASP A 80 17.70 -35.31 5.76
N ARG A 81 16.50 -35.64 6.22
CA ARG A 81 16.26 -36.25 7.54
C ARG A 81 15.16 -37.29 7.40
N CYS A 82 15.53 -38.54 7.14
CA CYS A 82 14.60 -39.58 6.74
C CYS A 82 14.69 -40.83 7.61
N ILE A 83 13.54 -41.41 7.94
CA ILE A 83 13.48 -42.82 8.30
C ILE A 83 13.58 -43.59 6.99
N GLN A 84 14.61 -44.42 6.88
CA GLN A 84 14.80 -45.32 5.75
C GLN A 84 14.57 -46.77 6.19
N ILE A 85 14.02 -47.56 5.28
CA ILE A 85 13.86 -49.01 5.41
C ILE A 85 14.60 -49.70 4.27
N TYR A 86 15.32 -50.76 4.58
CA TYR A 86 15.99 -51.54 3.56
C TYR A 86 15.01 -52.49 2.86
N ASN A 87 14.82 -52.28 1.55
CA ASN A 87 14.07 -53.16 0.66
C ASN A 87 15.08 -54.06 -0.07
N SER A 88 15.07 -55.34 0.28
CA SER A 88 16.00 -56.32 -0.28
C SER A 88 15.55 -56.92 -1.61
N VAL A 89 14.28 -56.70 -2.01
CA VAL A 89 13.79 -57.10 -3.34
C VAL A 89 14.51 -56.30 -4.42
N ASP A 90 14.70 -55.01 -4.17
CA ASP A 90 15.32 -54.07 -5.11
C ASP A 90 16.77 -53.69 -4.71
N ASP A 91 17.28 -54.18 -3.58
CA ASP A 91 18.62 -53.89 -3.04
C ASP A 91 18.84 -52.38 -2.82
N ILE A 92 17.85 -51.70 -2.24
CA ILE A 92 17.85 -50.25 -2.01
C ILE A 92 17.36 -49.87 -0.61
N TRP A 93 17.81 -48.72 -0.14
CA TRP A 93 17.20 -48.04 1.01
C TRP A 93 16.07 -47.14 0.53
N GLU A 94 14.85 -47.42 0.99
CA GLU A 94 13.65 -46.64 0.68
C GLU A 94 13.34 -45.63 1.78
N ASN A 95 12.89 -44.44 1.39
CA ASN A 95 12.41 -43.44 2.35
C ASN A 95 10.99 -43.81 2.80
N VAL A 96 10.84 -44.14 4.08
CA VAL A 96 9.52 -44.31 4.71
C VAL A 96 8.88 -42.95 4.98
N TYR A 97 9.67 -42.04 5.53
CA TYR A 97 9.27 -40.66 5.77
C TYR A 97 10.51 -39.78 5.87
N CYS A 98 10.49 -38.64 5.17
CA CYS A 98 11.47 -37.58 5.33
C CYS A 98 10.80 -36.40 6.00
N MET A 99 11.44 -35.83 7.02
CA MET A 99 11.01 -34.56 7.58
C MET A 99 11.08 -33.50 6.49
N PRO A 100 10.07 -32.62 6.38
CA PRO A 100 10.09 -31.56 5.38
C PRO A 100 11.37 -30.73 5.52
N VAL A 101 11.95 -30.39 4.36
CA VAL A 101 12.87 -29.26 4.30
C VAL A 101 12.02 -28.03 4.57
N ASN A 102 12.62 -27.07 5.25
CA ASN A 102 11.96 -25.87 5.67
C ASN A 102 12.34 -24.81 4.65
N ASP A 103 11.41 -24.40 3.81
CA ASP A 103 11.66 -23.40 2.78
C ASP A 103 11.52 -21.98 3.37
N VAL A 104 12.01 -20.99 2.63
CA VAL A 104 11.87 -19.59 3.03
C VAL A 104 10.61 -19.01 2.40
N PRO A 105 9.94 -18.03 3.04
CA PRO A 105 8.72 -17.47 2.49
C PRO A 105 8.96 -16.71 1.18
N ILE A 106 7.93 -16.68 0.33
CA ILE A 106 7.93 -16.03 -0.99
C ILE A 106 6.94 -14.86 -0.99
N ALA A 107 7.40 -13.72 -1.51
CA ALA A 107 6.55 -12.58 -1.81
C ALA A 107 6.21 -12.53 -3.32
N SER A 108 4.95 -12.27 -3.67
CA SER A 108 4.50 -12.13 -5.06
C SER A 108 3.39 -11.09 -5.20
N ASN A 109 3.04 -10.70 -6.43
CA ASN A 109 1.94 -9.75 -6.73
C ASN A 109 2.01 -8.43 -5.93
N LEU A 110 3.20 -7.81 -5.90
CA LEU A 110 3.41 -6.54 -5.23
C LEU A 110 2.63 -5.43 -5.93
N THR A 111 1.82 -4.68 -5.18
CA THR A 111 1.04 -3.55 -5.68
C THR A 111 1.03 -2.39 -4.68
N ILE A 112 0.91 -1.17 -5.19
CA ILE A 112 0.69 0.03 -4.38
C ILE A 112 -0.80 0.37 -4.43
N GLN A 113 -1.41 0.60 -3.28
CA GLN A 113 -2.79 1.02 -3.13
C GLN A 113 -2.86 2.45 -2.61
N GLY A 114 -3.82 3.23 -3.12
CA GLY A 114 -4.06 4.61 -2.72
C GLY A 114 -3.93 5.60 -3.87
N THR A 115 -4.08 6.89 -3.56
CA THR A 115 -3.94 7.98 -4.53
C THR A 115 -2.49 8.42 -4.60
N LEU A 116 -1.91 8.49 -5.81
CA LEU A 116 -0.53 8.94 -6.03
C LEU A 116 -0.47 10.47 -6.12
N ALA A 117 -0.68 11.12 -4.98
CA ALA A 117 -0.58 12.57 -4.85
C ALA A 117 0.19 12.96 -3.58
N ASP A 118 0.84 14.12 -3.55
CA ASP A 118 1.54 14.56 -2.33
C ASP A 118 0.60 14.71 -1.14
N THR A 119 1.10 14.56 0.08
CA THR A 119 0.34 14.51 1.34
C THR A 119 -0.59 13.30 1.52
N GLU A 120 -0.93 12.56 0.46
CA GLU A 120 -1.67 11.30 0.54
C GLU A 120 -0.81 10.16 1.09
N THR A 121 -1.46 9.19 1.73
CA THR A 121 -0.81 7.98 2.24
C THR A 121 -1.17 6.78 1.37
N ILE A 122 -0.14 6.12 0.85
CA ILE A 122 -0.24 4.90 0.07
C ILE A 122 0.17 3.67 0.89
N ASN A 123 -0.32 2.51 0.48
CA ASN A 123 -0.10 1.22 1.15
C ASN A 123 0.52 0.19 0.19
N ALA A 124 1.56 -0.49 0.65
CA ALA A 124 2.15 -1.63 -0.04
C ALA A 124 1.36 -2.91 0.27
N GLN A 125 1.02 -3.66 -0.79
CA GLN A 125 0.37 -4.96 -0.70
C GLN A 125 1.14 -6.00 -1.48
N PHE A 126 1.15 -7.25 -0.99
CA PHE A 126 1.73 -8.39 -1.67
C PHE A 126 1.08 -9.69 -1.17
N ASN A 127 1.28 -10.77 -1.92
CA ASN A 127 0.91 -12.12 -1.52
C ASN A 127 2.09 -12.81 -0.84
N TYR A 128 1.88 -13.24 0.40
CA TYR A 128 2.77 -14.12 1.14
C TYR A 128 2.43 -15.58 0.82
N PHE A 129 3.47 -16.39 0.58
CA PHE A 129 3.36 -17.84 0.41
C PHE A 129 4.54 -18.53 1.07
N ASP A 130 4.31 -19.71 1.63
CA ASP A 130 5.32 -20.54 2.27
C ASP A 130 4.88 -22.01 2.09
N ASP A 131 5.79 -22.90 1.69
CA ASP A 131 5.45 -24.29 1.31
C ASP A 131 4.97 -25.13 2.52
N GLU A 132 5.48 -24.82 3.71
CA GLU A 132 5.08 -25.45 4.97
C GLU A 132 3.89 -24.74 5.64
N ASN A 133 3.36 -23.69 5.01
CA ASN A 133 2.35 -22.79 5.56
C ASN A 133 2.77 -22.13 6.88
N ASP A 134 4.04 -21.76 7.02
CA ASP A 134 4.50 -21.02 8.19
C ASP A 134 3.81 -19.64 8.25
N PRO A 135 3.27 -19.22 9.42
CA PRO A 135 2.51 -17.98 9.51
C PRO A 135 3.38 -16.73 9.25
N PRO A 136 2.84 -15.71 8.57
CA PRO A 136 3.58 -14.49 8.28
C PRO A 136 3.92 -13.70 9.54
N GLY A 137 5.12 -13.14 9.58
CA GLY A 137 5.65 -12.28 10.63
C GLY A 137 5.69 -10.80 10.23
N ASN A 138 6.54 -10.02 10.90
CA ASN A 138 6.71 -8.60 10.63
C ASN A 138 7.63 -8.40 9.43
N HIS A 139 7.06 -8.26 8.24
CA HIS A 139 7.79 -7.98 7.00
C HIS A 139 8.55 -6.65 7.04
N ILE A 140 9.63 -6.57 6.27
CA ILE A 140 10.41 -5.34 6.11
C ILE A 140 10.10 -4.76 4.73
N TYR A 141 9.66 -3.50 4.71
CA TYR A 141 9.33 -2.72 3.52
C TYR A 141 10.39 -1.64 3.31
N THR A 142 10.85 -1.47 2.08
CA THR A 142 11.68 -0.35 1.67
C THR A 142 11.01 0.39 0.52
N TRP A 143 10.74 1.69 0.69
CA TRP A 143 10.14 2.56 -0.31
C TRP A 143 11.20 3.34 -1.07
N TYR A 144 10.99 3.50 -2.36
CA TYR A 144 11.90 4.14 -3.30
C TYR A 144 11.19 5.13 -4.20
N LYS A 145 11.91 6.17 -4.65
CA LYS A 145 11.51 7.02 -5.76
C LYS A 145 12.44 6.87 -6.95
N SER A 146 11.93 7.10 -8.14
CA SER A 146 12.72 7.18 -9.37
C SER A 146 12.22 8.32 -10.26
N ALA A 147 13.12 8.87 -11.07
CA ALA A 147 12.77 9.82 -12.12
C ALA A 147 12.18 9.14 -13.38
N SER A 148 12.17 7.81 -13.43
CA SER A 148 11.72 7.02 -14.59
C SER A 148 10.65 6.01 -14.19
N SER A 149 9.72 5.75 -15.12
CA SER A 149 8.62 4.80 -14.94
C SER A 149 9.06 3.35 -14.80
N ASP A 150 10.27 3.03 -15.27
CA ASP A 150 10.87 1.70 -15.14
C ASP A 150 11.60 1.49 -13.81
N GLY A 151 11.63 2.50 -12.94
CA GLY A 151 12.32 2.41 -11.66
C GLY A 151 13.85 2.45 -11.76
N SER A 152 14.42 2.86 -12.89
CA SER A 152 15.88 2.96 -13.04
C SER A 152 16.50 3.93 -12.02
N ASN A 153 17.65 3.53 -11.46
CA ASN A 153 18.38 4.26 -10.42
C ASN A 153 17.49 4.72 -9.24
N PRO A 154 16.81 3.79 -8.55
CA PRO A 154 15.87 4.15 -7.49
C PRO A 154 16.62 4.72 -6.28
N ILE A 155 16.03 5.73 -5.66
CA ILE A 155 16.53 6.39 -4.45
C ILE A 155 15.67 5.94 -3.28
N LEU A 156 16.30 5.41 -2.24
CA LEU A 156 15.63 5.01 -1.00
C LEU A 156 15.02 6.23 -0.29
N ILE A 157 13.77 6.11 0.15
CA ILE A 157 13.06 7.15 0.90
C ILE A 157 12.71 6.72 2.33
N GLN A 158 12.27 5.47 2.51
CA GLN A 158 11.89 4.92 3.82
C GLN A 158 12.22 3.43 3.88
N SER A 159 12.60 2.93 5.05
CA SER A 159 12.76 1.49 5.32
C SER A 159 12.28 1.16 6.72
N GLY A 160 11.61 0.02 6.91
CA GLY A 160 11.12 -0.43 8.21
C GLY A 160 9.98 -1.43 8.10
N THR A 161 9.18 -1.57 9.15
CA THR A 161 8.04 -2.52 9.18
C THR A 161 6.70 -1.90 8.75
N SER A 162 6.68 -0.59 8.44
CA SER A 162 5.48 0.09 7.96
C SER A 162 5.24 -0.22 6.48
N SER A 163 4.12 -0.87 6.18
CA SER A 163 3.60 -1.00 4.81
C SER A 163 2.98 0.29 4.28
N ASN A 164 2.93 1.37 5.07
CA ASN A 164 2.39 2.66 4.66
C ASN A 164 3.52 3.67 4.39
N TYR A 165 3.28 4.56 3.42
CA TYR A 165 4.14 5.69 3.10
C TYR A 165 3.30 6.93 2.75
N THR A 166 3.65 8.08 3.33
CA THR A 166 3.01 9.38 3.02
C THR A 166 3.87 10.13 2.02
N ILE A 167 3.30 10.46 0.86
CA ILE A 167 4.01 11.08 -0.26
C ILE A 167 4.34 12.55 0.07
N LEU A 168 5.54 12.99 -0.30
CA LEU A 168 5.99 14.36 -0.07
C LEU A 168 5.86 15.21 -1.35
N ASN A 169 5.61 16.51 -1.20
CA ASN A 169 5.53 17.45 -2.34
C ASN A 169 6.79 17.43 -3.22
N SER A 170 7.98 17.22 -2.62
CA SER A 170 9.24 17.07 -3.37
C SER A 170 9.30 15.86 -4.32
N GLU A 171 8.27 15.03 -4.35
CA GLU A 171 8.18 13.79 -5.12
C GLU A 171 7.15 13.88 -6.24
N VAL A 172 6.42 14.99 -6.34
CA VAL A 172 5.55 15.29 -7.47
C VAL A 172 6.35 15.23 -8.78
N GLY A 173 5.78 14.53 -9.77
CA GLY A 173 6.41 14.24 -11.06
C GLY A 173 7.35 13.03 -11.08
N LEU A 174 7.64 12.42 -9.93
CA LEU A 174 8.45 11.19 -9.83
C LEU A 174 7.57 9.94 -9.80
N TYR A 175 8.22 8.78 -9.84
CA TYR A 175 7.59 7.47 -9.73
C TYR A 175 7.99 6.82 -8.40
N ILE A 176 7.11 6.02 -7.81
CA ILE A 176 7.31 5.38 -6.51
C ILE A 176 7.20 3.86 -6.62
N GLY A 177 8.09 3.15 -5.94
CA GLY A 177 8.11 1.69 -5.87
C GLY A 177 8.48 1.24 -4.46
N PHE A 178 8.26 -0.03 -4.15
CA PHE A 178 8.69 -0.60 -2.88
C PHE A 178 9.27 -2.00 -3.06
N SER A 179 10.16 -2.41 -2.16
CA SER A 179 10.55 -3.81 -2.00
C SER A 179 10.06 -4.36 -0.68
N VAL A 180 9.80 -5.66 -0.64
CA VAL A 180 9.46 -6.39 0.59
C VAL A 180 10.43 -7.54 0.82
N GLU A 181 10.89 -7.68 2.06
CA GLU A 181 11.55 -8.87 2.59
C GLU A 181 10.49 -9.65 3.39
N PRO A 182 9.96 -10.78 2.87
CA PRO A 182 8.96 -11.57 3.56
C PRO A 182 9.59 -12.29 4.76
N ILE A 183 8.83 -12.38 5.84
CA ILE A 183 9.28 -12.90 7.14
C ILE A 183 8.24 -13.92 7.58
N ALA A 184 8.68 -15.12 7.91
CA ALA A 184 7.89 -16.13 8.59
C ALA A 184 8.13 -16.04 10.10
N THR A 185 7.12 -16.40 10.91
CA THR A 185 7.23 -16.48 12.39
C THR A 185 7.82 -17.80 12.88
N GLN A 186 7.80 -18.81 12.01
CA GLN A 186 8.33 -20.14 12.21
C GLN A 186 9.23 -20.48 11.02
N GLY A 187 9.95 -21.58 11.14
CA GLY A 187 10.76 -22.07 10.04
C GLY A 187 11.90 -21.16 9.61
N ASN A 188 12.24 -21.22 8.31
CA ASN A 188 13.42 -20.61 7.73
C ASN A 188 13.01 -19.23 7.22
N SER A 189 13.75 -18.20 7.64
CA SER A 189 13.37 -16.80 7.44
C SER A 189 14.63 -15.94 7.56
N PRO A 190 14.79 -14.84 6.79
CA PRO A 190 13.86 -14.23 5.84
C PRO A 190 13.82 -14.91 4.46
N GLY A 191 12.80 -14.59 3.67
CA GLY A 191 12.77 -14.88 2.24
C GLY A 191 13.49 -13.85 1.37
N ASN A 192 13.57 -14.12 0.08
CA ASN A 192 14.24 -13.22 -0.86
C ASN A 192 13.50 -11.88 -0.99
N ILE A 193 14.26 -10.78 -1.07
CA ILE A 193 13.71 -9.45 -1.32
C ILE A 193 13.12 -9.39 -2.73
N VAL A 194 11.88 -8.91 -2.83
CA VAL A 194 11.18 -8.70 -4.12
C VAL A 194 10.85 -7.22 -4.27
N LEU A 195 11.13 -6.65 -5.46
CA LEU A 195 10.86 -5.26 -5.82
C LEU A 195 9.57 -5.17 -6.65
N SER A 196 8.73 -4.18 -6.37
CA SER A 196 7.52 -3.88 -7.14
C SER A 196 7.85 -3.18 -8.45
N ASN A 197 6.86 -3.07 -9.35
CA ASN A 197 6.90 -2.04 -10.38
C ASN A 197 6.83 -0.64 -9.74
N PHE A 198 7.19 0.37 -10.51
CA PHE A 198 7.10 1.77 -10.09
C PHE A 198 5.83 2.40 -10.66
N ASP A 199 5.03 3.03 -9.81
CA ASP A 199 3.79 3.72 -10.18
C ASP A 199 4.00 5.24 -10.20
N GLY A 200 3.30 5.93 -11.10
CA GLY A 200 3.40 7.38 -11.24
C GLY A 200 3.10 7.87 -12.66
N PRO A 201 3.39 9.16 -12.98
CA PRO A 201 4.01 10.14 -12.09
C PRO A 201 3.06 10.58 -10.95
N ILE A 202 3.62 10.89 -9.79
CA ILE A 202 2.91 11.47 -8.64
C ILE A 202 2.37 12.86 -9.03
N SER A 203 1.11 13.14 -8.69
CA SER A 203 0.49 14.45 -8.88
C SER A 203 0.57 15.32 -7.62
N ASN A 204 0.24 16.61 -7.73
CA ASN A 204 -0.12 17.38 -6.55
C ASN A 204 -1.46 16.85 -6.01
N ALA A 205 -1.66 16.88 -4.70
CA ALA A 205 -2.95 16.65 -4.07
C ALA A 205 -3.88 17.79 -4.39
N PHE A 206 -5.12 17.42 -4.70
CA PHE A 206 -6.18 18.38 -4.86
C PHE A 206 -6.66 18.80 -3.47
N THR A 207 -6.25 19.99 -3.03
CA THR A 207 -6.92 20.66 -1.90
C THR A 207 -8.10 21.45 -2.45
N PRO A 208 -9.36 21.14 -2.10
CA PRO A 208 -10.49 21.92 -2.59
C PRO A 208 -10.40 23.39 -2.14
N ALA A 209 -10.85 24.32 -2.97
CA ALA A 209 -11.10 25.69 -2.56
C ALA A 209 -12.20 25.72 -1.48
N LEU A 210 -12.12 26.65 -0.54
CA LEU A 210 -13.11 26.78 0.53
C LEU A 210 -14.50 27.18 0.01
N ASP A 211 -14.54 27.94 -1.08
CA ASP A 211 -15.76 28.42 -1.74
C ASP A 211 -15.43 28.87 -3.18
N LEU A 212 -16.41 29.47 -3.88
CA LEU A 212 -16.21 30.20 -5.12
C LEU A 212 -15.20 31.34 -4.96
N PHE A 213 -14.52 31.71 -6.03
CA PHE A 213 -13.62 32.87 -6.03
C PHE A 213 -13.59 33.56 -7.39
N ILE A 214 -13.13 34.82 -7.41
CA ILE A 214 -12.92 35.56 -8.65
C ILE A 214 -11.60 35.08 -9.26
N SER A 215 -11.69 34.30 -10.33
CA SER A 215 -10.53 33.77 -11.04
C SER A 215 -9.93 34.78 -12.01
N GLU A 216 -10.75 35.70 -12.55
CA GLU A 216 -10.27 36.73 -13.47
C GLU A 216 -11.06 38.03 -13.36
N TYR A 217 -10.33 39.16 -13.34
CA TYR A 217 -10.84 40.51 -13.42
C TYR A 217 -10.18 41.20 -14.62
N ILE A 218 -10.99 41.74 -15.54
CA ILE A 218 -10.48 42.36 -16.76
C ILE A 218 -10.98 43.78 -16.87
N GLU A 219 -10.05 44.72 -16.77
CA GLU A 219 -10.25 46.08 -17.20
C GLU A 219 -9.75 46.29 -18.63
N GLY A 220 -10.57 45.87 -19.59
CA GLY A 220 -10.31 46.08 -21.00
C GLY A 220 -10.55 47.53 -21.44
N SER A 221 -10.25 47.80 -22.70
CA SER A 221 -10.44 49.12 -23.31
C SER A 221 -11.91 49.52 -23.36
N SER A 222 -12.20 50.81 -23.15
CA SER A 222 -13.58 51.34 -23.15
C SER A 222 -14.47 50.54 -22.17
N ASN A 223 -15.61 50.03 -22.63
CA ASN A 223 -16.58 49.31 -21.80
C ASN A 223 -16.29 47.82 -21.66
N ASN A 224 -15.15 47.31 -22.15
CA ASN A 224 -14.86 45.88 -22.13
C ASN A 224 -14.44 45.41 -20.72
N LYS A 225 -15.41 45.32 -19.83
CA LYS A 225 -15.24 44.95 -18.42
C LYS A 225 -15.77 43.54 -18.19
N ILE A 226 -14.97 42.66 -17.59
CA ILE A 226 -15.28 41.24 -17.43
C ILE A 226 -14.90 40.76 -16.02
N ILE A 227 -15.75 39.91 -15.43
CA ILE A 227 -15.47 39.14 -14.22
C ILE A 227 -15.69 37.66 -14.53
N GLU A 228 -14.75 36.82 -14.11
CA GLU A 228 -14.87 35.37 -14.10
C GLU A 228 -14.86 34.85 -12.67
N VAL A 229 -15.80 33.95 -12.35
CA VAL A 229 -15.87 33.25 -11.06
C VAL A 229 -15.63 31.76 -11.28
N ALA A 230 -14.83 31.14 -10.43
CA ALA A 230 -14.45 29.73 -10.51
C ALA A 230 -15.01 28.91 -9.34
N ASN A 231 -15.35 27.64 -9.59
CA ASN A 231 -15.72 26.67 -8.57
C ASN A 231 -14.71 25.52 -8.52
N PHE A 232 -13.89 25.46 -7.46
CA PHE A 232 -12.97 24.35 -7.19
C PHE A 232 -13.22 23.73 -5.80
N THR A 233 -14.47 23.75 -5.33
CA THR A 233 -14.84 23.27 -3.98
C THR A 233 -14.93 21.75 -3.85
N GLY A 234 -14.71 21.00 -4.92
CA GLY A 234 -14.95 19.56 -4.99
C GLY A 234 -16.43 19.19 -5.16
N SER A 235 -17.35 20.15 -5.24
CA SER A 235 -18.79 19.92 -5.40
C SER A 235 -19.48 20.95 -6.31
N SER A 236 -20.71 20.67 -6.73
CA SER A 236 -21.53 21.61 -7.51
C SER A 236 -22.09 22.72 -6.62
N ILE A 237 -22.03 23.97 -7.09
CA ILE A 237 -22.54 25.15 -6.37
C ILE A 237 -23.65 25.83 -7.19
N ASN A 238 -24.75 26.21 -6.53
CA ASN A 238 -25.78 27.04 -7.17
C ASN A 238 -25.42 28.53 -7.03
N LEU A 239 -25.16 29.19 -8.17
CA LEU A 239 -24.76 30.59 -8.22
C LEU A 239 -25.85 31.56 -7.74
N ALA A 240 -27.14 31.18 -7.73
CA ALA A 240 -28.20 32.04 -7.20
C ALA A 240 -28.03 32.40 -5.71
N ASN A 241 -27.16 31.71 -4.98
CA ASN A 241 -26.84 32.01 -3.58
C ASN A 241 -25.76 33.11 -3.42
N TYR A 242 -25.26 33.65 -4.53
CA TYR A 242 -24.13 34.57 -4.58
C TYR A 242 -24.49 35.84 -5.35
N GLN A 243 -23.71 36.89 -5.12
CA GLN A 243 -23.77 38.15 -5.85
C GLN A 243 -22.40 38.81 -5.96
N ILE A 244 -22.27 39.74 -6.90
CA ILE A 244 -21.12 40.64 -6.99
C ILE A 244 -21.55 42.03 -6.53
N SER A 245 -20.82 42.63 -5.60
CA SER A 245 -20.96 44.03 -5.20
C SER A 245 -19.72 44.83 -5.61
N GLY A 246 -19.94 45.98 -6.23
CA GLY A 246 -18.84 46.85 -6.66
C GLY A 246 -18.88 48.22 -5.99
N PHE A 247 -17.69 48.74 -5.66
CA PHE A 247 -17.53 49.98 -4.90
C PHE A 247 -16.72 50.96 -5.74
N GLN A 248 -17.39 51.99 -6.23
CA GLN A 248 -16.78 52.83 -7.25
C GLN A 248 -15.91 53.95 -6.67
N ASN A 249 -14.80 54.26 -7.34
CA ASN A 249 -13.96 55.44 -7.09
C ASN A 249 -13.60 55.65 -5.60
N GLY A 250 -13.25 54.58 -4.88
CA GLY A 250 -12.93 54.63 -3.44
C GLY A 250 -14.13 54.79 -2.51
N SER A 251 -15.35 54.47 -2.96
CA SER A 251 -16.52 54.42 -2.09
C SER A 251 -16.38 53.36 -0.98
N SER A 252 -16.91 53.66 0.21
CA SER A 252 -17.08 52.70 1.30
C SER A 252 -18.46 52.02 1.30
N SER A 253 -19.29 52.31 0.30
CA SER A 253 -20.62 51.74 0.12
C SER A 253 -20.78 51.17 -1.29
N SER A 254 -21.48 50.05 -1.39
CA SER A 254 -21.72 49.40 -2.68
C SER A 254 -22.44 50.37 -3.62
N SER A 255 -21.88 50.53 -4.82
CA SER A 255 -22.37 51.40 -5.87
C SER A 255 -23.26 50.65 -6.85
N TYR A 256 -23.04 49.35 -6.99
CA TYR A 256 -23.86 48.46 -7.82
C TYR A 256 -23.78 47.03 -7.34
N THR A 257 -24.80 46.25 -7.68
CA THR A 257 -24.86 44.81 -7.43
C THR A 257 -25.25 44.07 -8.70
N PHE A 258 -24.59 42.94 -8.94
CA PHE A 258 -24.97 41.96 -9.95
C PHE A 258 -25.44 40.68 -9.24
N LEU A 259 -26.68 40.27 -9.54
CA LEU A 259 -27.26 39.02 -9.04
C LEU A 259 -27.05 37.91 -10.07
N PHE A 260 -26.50 36.78 -9.63
CA PHE A 260 -26.35 35.61 -10.48
C PHE A 260 -27.71 34.94 -10.75
N PRO A 261 -27.91 34.34 -11.93
CA PRO A 261 -29.06 33.47 -12.19
C PRO A 261 -28.92 32.13 -11.44
N SER A 262 -30.03 31.41 -11.30
CA SER A 262 -30.01 30.03 -10.79
C SER A 262 -29.37 29.09 -11.80
N VAL A 263 -28.09 28.80 -11.56
CA VAL A 263 -27.23 27.94 -12.39
C VAL A 263 -26.36 27.14 -11.44
N ASN A 264 -26.28 25.83 -11.66
CA ASN A 264 -25.36 24.95 -10.94
C ASN A 264 -24.01 24.91 -11.67
N LEU A 265 -23.01 25.55 -11.10
CA LEU A 265 -21.63 25.51 -11.57
C LEU A 265 -20.94 24.26 -11.00
N GLN A 266 -20.49 23.35 -11.84
CA GLN A 266 -19.82 22.12 -11.40
C GLN A 266 -18.40 22.42 -10.86
N ASN A 267 -17.84 21.48 -10.11
CA ASN A 267 -16.43 21.56 -9.71
C ASN A 267 -15.53 21.55 -10.96
N GLY A 268 -14.57 22.47 -11.03
CA GLY A 268 -13.69 22.70 -12.16
C GLY A 268 -14.24 23.67 -13.21
N GLU A 269 -15.48 24.16 -13.07
CA GLU A 269 -16.07 25.10 -14.02
C GLU A 269 -15.90 26.56 -13.60
N VAL A 270 -16.00 27.45 -14.60
CA VAL A 270 -16.00 28.90 -14.42
C VAL A 270 -17.26 29.53 -15.03
N TYR A 271 -17.62 30.71 -14.52
CA TYR A 271 -18.74 31.51 -14.99
C TYR A 271 -18.28 32.91 -15.39
N VAL A 272 -18.35 33.22 -16.68
CA VAL A 272 -17.86 34.48 -17.26
C VAL A 272 -19.00 35.47 -17.43
N ILE A 273 -18.84 36.67 -16.85
CA ILE A 273 -19.75 37.81 -17.00
C ILE A 273 -19.00 38.92 -17.75
N ALA A 274 -19.44 39.25 -18.96
CA ALA A 274 -18.75 40.21 -19.81
C ALA A 274 -19.67 41.32 -20.34
N HIS A 275 -19.10 42.47 -20.68
CA HIS A 275 -19.84 43.49 -21.44
C HIS A 275 -20.19 43.03 -22.86
N SER A 276 -21.23 43.58 -23.47
CA SER A 276 -21.69 43.22 -24.83
C SER A 276 -20.68 43.55 -25.94
N SER A 277 -19.66 44.34 -25.64
CA SER A 277 -18.54 44.62 -26.56
C SER A 277 -17.49 43.51 -26.58
N TYR A 278 -17.52 42.57 -25.63
CA TYR A 278 -16.66 41.39 -25.67
C TYR A 278 -17.15 40.44 -26.76
N SER A 279 -16.29 40.11 -27.72
CA SER A 279 -16.64 39.25 -28.86
C SER A 279 -16.47 37.75 -28.58
N GLY A 280 -15.91 37.37 -27.43
CA GLY A 280 -15.74 35.97 -27.04
C GLY A 280 -16.97 35.39 -26.33
N SER A 281 -16.85 34.13 -25.90
CA SER A 281 -17.91 33.43 -25.18
C SER A 281 -18.05 33.95 -23.75
N SER A 282 -19.28 34.24 -23.33
CA SER A 282 -19.62 34.57 -21.94
C SER A 282 -20.92 33.87 -21.53
N ASN A 283 -21.06 33.55 -20.25
CA ASN A 283 -22.29 32.97 -19.71
C ASN A 283 -23.35 34.05 -19.48
N LYS A 284 -22.93 35.29 -19.20
CA LYS A 284 -23.83 36.43 -19.01
C LYS A 284 -23.25 37.71 -19.58
N THR A 285 -24.13 38.51 -20.19
CA THR A 285 -23.82 39.89 -20.56
C THR A 285 -24.21 40.87 -19.45
N TYR A 286 -23.28 41.72 -19.00
CA TYR A 286 -23.52 42.78 -18.03
C TYR A 286 -22.54 43.95 -18.22
N ALA A 287 -22.98 45.18 -17.96
CA ALA A 287 -22.16 46.39 -18.11
C ALA A 287 -21.58 46.84 -16.77
N PHE A 288 -20.47 46.22 -16.36
CA PHE A 288 -19.77 46.65 -15.16
C PHE A 288 -19.17 48.05 -15.33
N PRO A 289 -19.33 48.94 -14.34
CA PRO A 289 -18.88 50.33 -14.45
C PRO A 289 -17.49 50.59 -13.85
N PHE A 290 -16.71 49.54 -13.54
CA PHE A 290 -15.37 49.70 -12.98
C PHE A 290 -14.35 50.20 -14.02
N ASN A 291 -13.31 50.91 -13.58
CA ASN A 291 -12.29 51.59 -14.38
C ASN A 291 -10.91 51.67 -13.66
N GLY A 292 -10.62 50.69 -12.79
CA GLY A 292 -9.25 50.43 -12.32
C GLY A 292 -8.93 50.77 -10.88
N ASN A 293 -9.78 51.57 -10.23
CA ASN A 293 -9.70 51.83 -8.78
C ASN A 293 -10.93 51.31 -8.00
N ASP A 294 -11.88 50.67 -8.68
CA ASP A 294 -13.10 50.17 -8.06
C ASP A 294 -12.90 48.76 -7.50
N VAL A 295 -13.43 48.54 -6.31
CA VAL A 295 -13.39 47.24 -5.64
C VAL A 295 -14.52 46.36 -6.17
N VAL A 296 -14.23 45.09 -6.35
CA VAL A 296 -15.22 44.06 -6.68
C VAL A 296 -15.18 42.99 -5.60
N ILE A 297 -16.35 42.70 -5.02
CA ILE A 297 -16.54 41.68 -3.99
C ILE A 297 -17.47 40.60 -4.51
N LEU A 298 -17.06 39.34 -4.40
CA LEU A 298 -17.94 38.19 -4.46
C LEU A 298 -18.43 37.87 -3.04
N GLU A 299 -19.74 37.81 -2.85
CA GLU A 299 -20.36 37.62 -1.54
C GLU A 299 -21.61 36.75 -1.64
N ASP A 300 -22.03 36.18 -0.51
CA ASP A 300 -23.33 35.50 -0.42
C ASP A 300 -24.48 36.52 -0.38
N LEU A 301 -25.73 36.05 -0.46
CA LEU A 301 -26.92 36.92 -0.35
C LEU A 301 -27.12 37.58 1.02
N SER A 302 -26.32 37.21 2.04
CA SER A 302 -26.29 37.84 3.36
C SER A 302 -25.18 38.89 3.51
N SER A 303 -24.48 39.20 2.41
CA SER A 303 -23.33 40.12 2.35
C SER A 303 -22.09 39.64 3.12
N THR A 304 -21.92 38.34 3.27
CA THR A 304 -20.66 37.74 3.72
C THR A 304 -19.67 37.74 2.57
N THR A 305 -18.55 38.45 2.71
CA THR A 305 -17.47 38.44 1.71
C THR A 305 -16.86 37.05 1.60
N ILE A 306 -16.80 36.56 0.36
CA ILE A 306 -16.14 35.31 0.00
C ILE A 306 -14.79 35.61 -0.65
N ASP A 307 -14.78 36.52 -1.64
CA ASP A 307 -13.55 36.92 -2.32
C ASP A 307 -13.57 38.40 -2.69
N ILE A 308 -12.41 39.05 -2.71
CA ILE A 308 -12.30 40.49 -2.98
C ILE A 308 -11.10 40.84 -3.87
N ILE A 309 -11.36 41.76 -4.80
CA ILE A 309 -10.34 42.44 -5.61
C ILE A 309 -10.41 43.93 -5.30
N GLY A 310 -9.34 44.45 -4.69
CA GLY A 310 -9.24 45.85 -4.22
C GLY A 310 -9.42 46.03 -2.72
N VAL A 311 -9.31 47.27 -2.25
CA VAL A 311 -9.46 47.64 -0.83
C VAL A 311 -10.58 48.67 -0.69
N VAL A 312 -11.65 48.32 0.02
CA VAL A 312 -12.83 49.20 0.20
C VAL A 312 -12.40 50.54 0.80
N GLY A 313 -12.90 51.65 0.26
CA GLY A 313 -12.53 53.01 0.69
C GLY A 313 -11.21 53.53 0.11
N ASN A 314 -10.49 52.75 -0.71
CA ASN A 314 -9.26 53.17 -1.37
C ASN A 314 -9.54 53.59 -2.82
N SER A 315 -9.06 54.77 -3.22
CA SER A 315 -9.24 55.32 -4.57
C SER A 315 -8.01 55.19 -5.49
N SER A 316 -6.98 54.44 -5.07
CA SER A 316 -5.77 54.22 -5.86
C SER A 316 -6.05 53.31 -7.06
N ASP A 317 -5.49 53.66 -8.23
CA ASP A 317 -5.54 52.85 -9.45
C ASP A 317 -4.71 51.57 -9.28
N PHE A 318 -5.30 50.50 -8.71
CA PHE A 318 -4.60 49.24 -8.43
C PHE A 318 -4.77 48.19 -9.54
N ALA A 319 -5.82 48.31 -10.36
CA ALA A 319 -6.14 47.39 -11.44
C ALA A 319 -6.39 48.11 -12.78
N LYS A 320 -5.85 49.34 -12.92
CA LYS A 320 -6.02 50.16 -14.11
C LYS A 320 -5.42 49.57 -15.37
N ASP A 321 -6.26 49.42 -16.40
CA ASP A 321 -5.87 48.95 -17.73
C ASP A 321 -5.10 47.61 -17.68
N VAL A 322 -5.51 46.68 -16.80
CA VAL A 322 -4.91 45.35 -16.67
C VAL A 322 -5.94 44.24 -16.63
N THR A 323 -5.45 43.03 -16.86
CA THR A 323 -6.13 41.78 -16.51
C THR A 323 -5.44 41.19 -15.29
N LEU A 324 -6.21 40.90 -14.24
CA LEU A 324 -5.74 40.18 -13.06
C LEU A 324 -6.32 38.77 -13.11
N ARG A 325 -5.45 37.77 -13.09
CA ARG A 325 -5.84 36.36 -13.00
C ARG A 325 -5.34 35.77 -11.71
N LYS A 326 -6.21 35.12 -10.95
CA LYS A 326 -5.79 34.44 -9.72
C LYS A 326 -4.83 33.30 -10.05
N LYS A 327 -3.78 33.12 -9.24
CA LYS A 327 -2.78 32.08 -9.47
C LYS A 327 -3.32 30.70 -9.10
N PRO A 328 -2.83 29.62 -9.75
CA PRO A 328 -3.11 28.25 -9.31
C PRO A 328 -2.76 28.04 -7.83
N GLY A 329 -3.57 27.23 -7.14
CA GLY A 329 -3.48 26.91 -5.71
C GLY A 329 -4.03 28.00 -4.79
N ILE A 330 -4.41 29.16 -5.30
CA ILE A 330 -4.92 30.28 -4.50
C ILE A 330 -6.43 30.38 -4.63
N GLY A 331 -7.13 30.16 -3.50
CA GLY A 331 -8.59 30.18 -3.40
C GLY A 331 -9.20 31.54 -3.06
N PRO A 332 -10.43 31.55 -2.51
CA PRO A 332 -11.07 32.77 -2.03
C PRO A 332 -10.28 33.43 -0.90
N SER A 333 -10.25 34.75 -0.88
CA SER A 333 -9.65 35.55 0.19
C SER A 333 -10.52 36.76 0.51
N THR A 334 -10.77 37.00 1.80
CA THR A 334 -11.53 38.18 2.26
C THR A 334 -10.69 39.46 2.34
N SER A 335 -9.41 39.38 1.96
CA SER A 335 -8.50 40.52 1.87
C SER A 335 -7.71 40.48 0.58
N TYR A 336 -7.65 41.61 -0.13
CA TYR A 336 -6.93 41.70 -1.39
C TYR A 336 -5.41 41.73 -1.19
N ASN A 337 -4.71 40.79 -1.83
CA ASN A 337 -3.27 40.77 -1.95
C ASN A 337 -2.87 40.66 -3.43
N ALA A 338 -2.19 41.66 -3.95
CA ALA A 338 -1.81 41.69 -5.37
C ALA A 338 -0.88 40.51 -5.77
N ASN A 339 -0.15 39.91 -4.82
CA ASN A 339 0.73 38.77 -5.11
C ASN A 339 -0.03 37.47 -5.43
N ASP A 340 -1.31 37.41 -5.09
CA ASP A 340 -2.18 36.25 -5.36
C ASP A 340 -2.60 36.18 -6.84
N TYR A 341 -2.31 37.23 -7.61
CA TYR A 341 -2.69 37.38 -9.01
C TYR A 341 -1.47 37.50 -9.92
N ASP A 342 -1.59 36.95 -11.13
CA ASP A 342 -0.78 37.33 -12.27
C ASP A 342 -1.43 38.53 -12.96
N SER A 343 -0.61 39.55 -13.28
CA SER A 343 -1.05 40.77 -13.96
C SER A 343 -0.62 40.76 -15.42
N PHE A 344 -1.58 40.96 -16.32
CA PHE A 344 -1.38 41.02 -17.76
C PHE A 344 -1.81 42.38 -18.31
N PRO A 345 -1.27 42.80 -19.48
CA PRO A 345 -1.69 44.03 -20.14
C PRO A 345 -3.19 44.09 -20.43
N GLN A 346 -3.72 45.30 -20.58
CA GLN A 346 -5.09 45.55 -21.04
C GLN A 346 -5.49 44.65 -22.22
N ASN A 347 -6.75 44.19 -22.22
CA ASN A 347 -7.33 43.33 -23.26
C ASN A 347 -6.66 41.95 -23.39
N THR A 348 -6.05 41.44 -22.32
CA THR A 348 -5.60 40.03 -22.29
C THR A 348 -6.79 39.13 -21.97
N PHE A 349 -7.31 38.43 -22.98
CA PHE A 349 -8.44 37.50 -22.84
C PHE A 349 -7.99 36.02 -22.82
N THR A 350 -6.68 35.77 -22.94
CA THR A 350 -6.11 34.43 -23.10
C THR A 350 -6.17 33.65 -21.80
N GLY A 351 -7.22 32.87 -21.58
CA GLY A 351 -7.42 32.11 -20.33
C GLY A 351 -8.88 32.13 -19.88
N LEU A 352 -9.63 33.18 -20.24
CA LEU A 352 -11.07 33.25 -19.99
C LEU A 352 -11.80 31.98 -20.42
N GLY A 353 -12.72 31.54 -19.58
CA GLY A 353 -13.48 30.30 -19.74
C GLY A 353 -12.74 29.07 -19.22
N ASN A 354 -11.53 29.20 -18.66
CA ASN A 354 -10.77 28.10 -18.09
C ASN A 354 -9.85 28.58 -16.94
N HIS A 355 -9.84 27.84 -15.84
CA HIS A 355 -8.94 28.10 -14.71
C HIS A 355 -8.28 26.80 -14.27
N ASN A 356 -7.01 26.88 -13.84
CA ASN A 356 -6.32 25.78 -13.21
C ASN A 356 -6.14 26.15 -11.73
N PHE A 357 -6.79 25.40 -10.85
CA PHE A 357 -6.65 25.51 -9.40
C PHE A 357 -5.59 24.57 -8.87
#